data_AF-A0AAU1A7A0-F1
#
_entry.id   AF-A0AAU1A7A0-F1
#
_cell.length_a   1.000
_cell.length_b   1.000
_cell.length_c   1.000
_cell.angle_alpha   90.00
_cell.angle_beta   90.00
_cell.angle_gamma   90.00
#
_symmetry.space_group_name_H-M   'P 1'
#
loop_
_entity.id
_entity.type
_entity.pdbx_description
1 polymer ?
#
loop_
_entity_poly.entity_id
_entity_poly.type
_entity_poly.pdbx_seq_one_letter_code
_entity_poly.pdbx_strand_id
1 'polypeptide(L)' 'MAESTLPAEYQRNLTAVRQAAGPVATRQIGEVLGLDIGVRGKLEPLRGKLTKMADRGWLHRRPDGKFTTRP' A
#
# COMPACT_ATOMS: atom_id res chain seq x y z
N MET A 1 3.70 -16.21 -2.80
CA MET A 1 4.67 -15.89 -1.72
C MET A 1 3.84 -15.63 -0.46
N ALA A 2 4.24 -16.14 0.70
CA ALA A 2 3.45 -15.97 1.92
C ALA A 2 3.66 -14.58 2.52
N GLU A 3 2.58 -13.82 2.73
CA GLU A 3 2.59 -12.48 3.35
C GLU A 3 3.29 -12.49 4.72
N SER A 4 3.38 -13.66 5.36
CA SER A 4 4.08 -13.95 6.61
C SER A 4 5.59 -13.71 6.59
N THR A 5 6.23 -13.65 5.41
CA THR A 5 7.67 -13.37 5.27
C THR A 5 7.99 -11.87 5.24
N LEU A 6 6.98 -11.03 5.02
CA LEU A 6 7.18 -9.59 4.98
C LEU A 6 7.33 -9.02 6.40
N PRO A 7 8.19 -8.01 6.61
CA PRO A 7 8.21 -7.27 7.87
C PRO A 7 6.83 -6.71 8.22
N ALA A 8 6.51 -6.63 9.51
CA ALA A 8 5.18 -6.27 10.02
C ALA A 8 4.60 -4.97 9.40
N GLU A 9 5.45 -4.01 9.07
CA GLU A 9 5.04 -2.79 8.39
C GLU A 9 4.43 -3.06 7.01
N TYR A 10 5.06 -3.90 6.19
CA TYR A 10 4.55 -4.26 4.87
C TYR A 10 3.28 -5.11 4.95
N GLN A 11 3.15 -5.94 5.99
CA GLN A 11 1.92 -6.69 6.27
C GLN A 11 0.76 -5.73 6.59
N ARG A 12 0.98 -4.70 7.42
CA ARG A 12 -0.04 -3.68 7.70
C ARG A 12 -0.48 -2.93 6.45
N ASN A 13 0.46 -2.61 5.56
CA ASN A 13 0.15 -2.00 4.26
C ASN A 13 -0.74 -2.92 3.41
N LEU A 14 -0.42 -4.21 3.33
CA LEU A 14 -1.25 -5.19 2.59
C LEU A 14 -2.64 -5.31 3.20
N THR A 15 -2.74 -5.42 4.52
CA THR A 15 -4.04 -5.44 5.22
C THR A 15 -4.85 -4.19 4.93
N ALA A 16 -4.25 -3.00 4.96
CA ALA A 16 -4.94 -1.75 4.63
C ALA A 16 -5.52 -1.75 3.20
N VAL A 17 -4.74 -2.23 2.23
CA VAL A 17 -5.22 -2.35 0.83
C VAL A 17 -6.33 -3.41 0.71
N ARG A 18 -6.21 -4.52 1.45
CA ARG A 18 -7.21 -5.59 1.47
C ARG A 18 -8.54 -5.14 2.07
N GLN A 19 -8.48 -4.40 3.18
CA GLN A 19 -9.66 -3.89 3.89
C GLN A 19 -10.48 -2.92 3.06
N ALA A 20 -9.83 -2.18 2.16
CA ALA A 20 -10.53 -1.25 1.27
C ALA A 20 -11.35 -1.94 0.16
N ALA A 21 -11.20 -3.27 -0.03
CA ALA A 21 -11.95 -4.10 -0.97
C ALA A 21 -12.00 -3.57 -2.43
N GLY A 22 -11.05 -2.72 -2.82
CA GLY A 22 -11.08 -2.01 -4.09
C GLY A 22 -9.81 -1.19 -4.36
N PRO A 23 -9.79 -0.38 -5.43
CA PRO A 23 -8.63 0.43 -5.78
C PRO A 23 -8.36 1.53 -4.75
N VAL A 24 -7.21 1.47 -4.08
CA VAL A 24 -6.84 2.37 -2.99
C VAL A 24 -5.68 3.28 -3.40
N ALA A 25 -5.83 4.58 -3.20
CA ALA A 25 -4.73 5.52 -3.40
C ALA A 25 -3.74 5.49 -2.23
N THR A 26 -2.47 5.87 -2.47
CA THR A 26 -1.45 6.00 -1.41
C THR A 26 -1.93 6.85 -0.23
N ARG A 27 -2.72 7.90 -0.50
CA ARG A 27 -3.27 8.78 0.54
C ARG A 27 -4.22 8.03 1.48
N GLN A 28 -5.14 7.23 0.93
CA GLN A 28 -6.10 6.44 1.72
C GLN A 28 -5.38 5.34 2.51
N ILE A 29 -4.36 4.70 1.93
CA ILE A 29 -3.53 3.74 2.68
C ILE A 29 -2.80 4.46 3.83
N GLY A 30 -2.29 5.67 3.58
CA GLY A 30 -1.68 6.50 4.61
C GLY A 30 -2.65 6.85 5.74
N GLU A 31 -3.88 7.23 5.40
CA GLU A 31 -4.94 7.53 6.37
C GLU A 31 -5.27 6.32 7.25
N VAL A 32 -5.44 5.13 6.66
CA VAL A 32 -5.69 3.87 7.40
C VAL A 32 -4.51 3.51 8.30
N LEU A 33 -3.28 3.84 7.90
CA LEU A 33 -2.08 3.62 8.71
C LEU A 33 -1.84 4.72 9.75
N GLY A 34 -2.69 5.74 9.84
CA GLY A 34 -2.53 6.88 10.75
C GLY A 34 -1.35 7.78 10.37
N LEU A 35 -0.90 7.75 9.12
CA LEU A 35 0.12 8.65 8.61
C LEU A 35 -0.49 10.03 8.37
N ASP A 36 0.29 11.06 8.66
CA ASP A 36 -0.10 12.43 8.35
C ASP A 36 -0.10 12.64 6.83
N ILE A 37 -1.30 12.57 6.26
CA ILE A 37 -1.58 12.73 4.82
C ILE A 37 -1.48 14.19 4.36
N GLY A 38 -1.40 15.15 5.30
CA GLY A 38 -1.24 16.58 5.03
C GLY A 38 0.20 16.91 4.61
N VAL A 39 1.18 16.16 5.13
CA VAL A 39 2.59 16.31 4.77
C VAL A 39 2.95 15.40 3.61
N ARG A 40 3.04 15.98 2.41
CA ARG A 40 3.40 15.25 1.17
C ARG A 40 4.68 14.41 1.32
N GLY A 41 5.68 14.92 2.05
CA GLY A 41 6.94 14.22 2.33
C GLY A 41 6.79 12.92 3.15
N LYS A 42 5.70 12.71 3.89
CA LYS A 42 5.42 11.44 4.59
C LYS A 42 4.75 10.39 3.68
N LEU A 43 4.10 10.83 2.61
CA LEU A 43 3.46 9.94 1.63
C LEU A 43 4.40 9.46 0.53
N GLU A 44 5.46 10.20 0.22
CA GLU A 44 6.48 9.80 -0.74
C GLU A 44 7.17 8.47 -0.38
N PRO A 45 7.68 8.26 0.86
CA PRO A 45 8.26 6.97 1.24
C PRO A 45 7.22 5.84 1.25
N LEU A 46 5.97 6.13 1.60
CA LEU A 46 4.87 5.15 1.52
C LEU A 46 4.61 4.74 0.07
N ARG A 47 4.55 5.70 -0.86
CA ARG A 47 4.38 5.44 -2.30
C ARG A 47 5.51 4.57 -2.84
N GLY A 48 6.75 4.84 -2.43
CA GLY A 48 7.92 4.04 -2.79
C GLY A 48 7.80 2.59 -2.30
N LYS A 49 7.38 2.38 -1.05
CA LYS A 49 7.14 1.04 -0.48
C LYS A 49 6.04 0.30 -1.23
N LEU A 50 4.88 0.93 -1.45
CA LEU A 50 3.75 0.32 -2.18
C LEU A 50 4.13 -0.03 -3.62
N THR A 51 4.91 0.83 -4.29
CA THR A 51 5.41 0.55 -5.64
C THR A 51 6.34 -0.66 -5.66
N LYS A 52 7.27 -0.76 -4.70
CA LYS A 52 8.13 -1.95 -4.56
C LYS A 52 7.35 -3.22 -4.26
N MET A 53 6.30 -3.14 -3.43
CA MET A 53 5.42 -4.29 -3.18
C MET A 53 4.68 -4.70 -4.46
N ALA A 54 4.22 -3.73 -5.25
CA ALA A 54 3.55 -4.01 -6.51
C ALA A 54 4.49 -4.65 -7.55
N ASP A 55 5.71 -4.12 -7.67
CA ASP A 55 6.77 -4.66 -8.54
C ASP A 55 7.13 -6.11 -8.17
N ARG A 56 7.18 -6.41 -6.88
CA ARG A 56 7.39 -7.78 -6.35
C ARG A 56 6.16 -8.70 -6.47
N GLY A 57 5.05 -8.21 -7.02
CA GLY A 57 3.84 -8.99 -7.25
C GLY A 57 2.93 -9.18 -6.03
N TRP A 58 3.15 -8.45 -4.93
CA TRP A 58 2.28 -8.48 -3.75
C TRP A 58 1.03 -7.63 -3.92
N LEU A 59 1.13 -6.54 -4.68
CA LEU A 59 0.03 -5.67 -5.02
C LEU A 59 -0.07 -5.52 -6.54
N HIS A 60 -1.27 -5.19 -7.01
CA HIS A 60 -1.48 -4.76 -8.37
C HIS A 60 -1.59 -3.23 -8.41
N ARG A 61 -0.62 -2.57 -9.07
CA ARG A 61 -0.62 -1.12 -9.32
C ARG A 61 -1.39 -0.84 -10.62
N ARG A 62 -2.46 -0.06 -10.51
CA ARG A 62 -3.27 0.40 -11.64
C ARG A 62 -2.60 1.57 -12.36
N PRO A 63 -2.92 1.81 -13.65
CA PRO A 63 -2.43 2.97 -14.39
C PRO A 63 -2.88 4.31 -13.79
N ASP A 64 -3.96 4.33 -13.00
CA ASP A 64 -4.42 5.54 -12.28
C ASP A 64 -3.66 5.83 -10.97
N GLY A 65 -2.62 5.03 -10.66
CA GLY A 65 -1.80 5.22 -9.46
C GLY A 65 -2.39 4.64 -8.18
N LYS A 66 -3.49 3.87 -8.27
CA LYS A 66 -4.07 3.11 -7.16
C LYS A 66 -3.50 1.72 -7.06
N PHE A 67 -3.63 1.15 -5.87
CA PHE A 67 -3.18 -0.19 -5.51
C PHE A 67 -4.37 -1.08 -5.16
N THR A 68 -4.30 -2.33 -5.57
CA THR A 68 -5.30 -3.36 -5.30
C THR A 68 -4.59 -4.63 -4.83
N THR A 69 -5.18 -5.38 -3.90
CA THR A 69 -4.68 -6.72 -3.59
C THR A 69 -4.93 -7.65 -4.77
N ARG A 70 -3.94 -8.46 -5.13
CA ARG A 70 -4.11 -9.55 -6.10
C ARG A 70 -4.89 -10.68 -5.38
N PRO A 71 -5.92 -11.27 -6.00
CA PRO A 71 -6.58 -12.47 -5.48
C PRO A 71 -5.63 -13.68 -5.46
#